data_AF-A0A935GPH4-F1
#
_entry.id   AF-A0A935GPH4-F1
#
_cell.length_a   1.000
_cell.length_b   1.000
_cell.length_c   1.000
_cell.angle_alpha   90.00
_cell.angle_beta   90.00
_cell.angle_gamma   90.00
#
_symmetry.space_group_name_H-M   'P 1'
#
loop_
_entity.id
_entity.type
_entity.pdbx_description
1 polymer ?
#
loop_
_entity_poly.entity_id
_entity_poly.type
_entity_poly.pdbx_seq_one_letter_code
_entity_poly.pdbx_strand_id
1 'polypeptide(L)'
;MDTAKKSNNPVVRFECAGGCGKFQMVRPSKISKADFYVCNSICQSRIPPRLPGQIVSIEFGACGGFNGVSYKWPDSAEIESLERARNIKFAGLAQLVLEKAKN
;
A
#
# COMPACT_ATOMS: atom_id res chain seq x y z
N MET A 1 26.50 -16.77 -37.33
CA MET A 1 25.95 -17.66 -36.29
C MET A 1 25.74 -16.82 -35.05
N ASP A 2 24.58 -16.17 -34.95
CA ASP A 2 24.22 -15.34 -33.80
C ASP A 2 23.76 -16.25 -32.66
N THR A 3 24.66 -16.48 -31.70
CA THR A 3 24.27 -17.13 -30.45
C THR A 3 23.45 -16.13 -29.64
N ALA A 4 22.13 -16.29 -29.68
CA ALA A 4 21.21 -15.63 -28.78
C ALA A 4 21.60 -15.95 -27.33
N LYS A 5 22.30 -15.01 -26.67
CA LYS A 5 22.53 -15.02 -25.22
C LYS A 5 21.15 -14.96 -24.55
N LYS A 6 20.63 -16.11 -24.11
CA LYS A 6 19.52 -16.16 -23.15
C LYS A 6 19.99 -15.43 -21.89
N SER A 7 19.62 -14.15 -21.75
CA SER A 7 19.82 -13.41 -20.51
C SER A 7 18.91 -14.05 -19.47
N ASN A 8 19.46 -15.03 -18.75
CA ASN A 8 18.78 -15.73 -17.68
C ASN A 8 18.71 -14.79 -16.47
N ASN A 9 17.86 -13.78 -16.59
CA ASN A 9 17.67 -12.78 -15.56
C ASN A 9 16.96 -13.49 -14.40
N PRO A 10 17.61 -13.67 -13.24
CA PRO A 10 17.05 -14.47 -12.17
C PRO A 10 15.74 -13.84 -11.70
N VAL A 11 14.70 -14.66 -11.61
CA VAL A 11 13.43 -14.30 -10.96
C VAL A 11 13.46 -14.77 -9.52
N VAL A 12 12.99 -13.92 -8.62
CA VAL A 12 12.92 -14.18 -7.18
C VAL A 12 11.46 -14.42 -6.78
N ARG A 13 11.26 -15.38 -5.88
CA ARG A 13 9.93 -15.73 -5.35
C ARG A 13 9.59 -14.81 -4.18
N PHE A 14 8.44 -14.14 -4.26
CA PHE A 14 7.86 -13.38 -3.16
C PHE A 14 6.53 -13.99 -2.73
N GLU A 15 6.38 -14.24 -1.45
CA GLU A 15 5.13 -14.73 -0.87
C GLU A 15 4.32 -13.57 -0.29
N CYS A 16 2.99 -13.68 -0.35
CA CYS A 16 2.12 -12.67 0.20
C CYS A 16 2.29 -12.60 1.71
N ALA A 17 2.68 -11.42 2.22
CA ALA A 17 2.89 -11.17 3.64
C ALA A 17 1.63 -11.37 4.48
N GLY A 18 0.43 -11.28 3.87
CA GLY A 18 -0.83 -11.63 4.53
C GLY A 18 -1.03 -13.12 4.81
N GLY A 19 -0.15 -14.00 4.32
CA GLY A 19 -0.19 -15.44 4.63
C GLY A 19 -1.26 -16.24 3.91
N CYS A 20 -1.78 -15.75 2.77
CA CYS A 20 -2.77 -16.48 1.97
C CYS A 20 -2.18 -17.56 1.06
N GLY A 21 -0.87 -17.79 1.10
CA GLY A 21 -0.17 -18.79 0.27
C GLY A 21 0.05 -18.38 -1.19
N LYS A 22 -0.44 -17.22 -1.64
CA LYS A 22 -0.13 -16.70 -2.97
C LYS A 22 1.32 -16.25 -3.05
N PHE A 23 1.95 -16.47 -4.21
CA PHE A 23 3.30 -16.01 -4.51
C PHE A 23 3.40 -15.40 -5.91
N GLN A 24 4.48 -14.66 -6.15
CA GLN A 24 4.87 -14.10 -7.45
C GLN A 24 6.34 -14.43 -7.73
N MET A 25 6.65 -14.65 -9.00
CA MET A 25 8.02 -14.77 -9.50
C MET A 25 8.37 -13.47 -10.22
N VAL A 26 9.22 -12.65 -9.64
CA VAL A 26 9.45 -11.27 -10.09
C VAL A 26 10.93 -11.05 -10.35
N ARG A 27 11.27 -10.26 -11.37
CA ARG A 27 12.65 -9.83 -11.61
C ARG A 27 13.03 -8.77 -10.56
N PRO A 28 14.23 -8.81 -9.97
CA PRO A 28 14.64 -7.82 -8.96
C PRO A 28 14.45 -6.36 -9.38
N SER A 29 14.65 -6.05 -10.67
CA SER A 29 14.46 -4.69 -11.21
C SER A 29 13.00 -4.23 -11.31
N LYS A 30 12.03 -5.10 -11.01
CA LYS A 30 10.59 -4.83 -10.99
C LYS A 30 10.02 -4.81 -9.57
N ILE A 31 10.90 -4.70 -8.56
CA ILE A 31 10.55 -4.66 -7.16
C ILE A 31 10.81 -3.26 -6.63
N SER A 32 9.75 -2.56 -6.26
CA SER A 32 9.83 -1.31 -5.51
C SER A 32 9.98 -1.60 -4.03
N LYS A 33 10.73 -0.75 -3.31
CA LYS A 33 10.99 -0.95 -1.88
C LYS A 33 9.71 -0.76 -1.06
N ALA A 34 9.33 -1.80 -0.31
CA ALA A 34 8.25 -1.75 0.67
C ALA A 34 8.58 -2.59 1.91
N ASP A 35 7.88 -2.34 3.02
CA ASP A 35 8.02 -3.15 4.25
C ASP A 35 7.37 -4.53 4.07
N PHE A 36 6.23 -4.59 3.37
CA PHE A 36 5.48 -5.82 3.10
C PHE A 36 4.94 -5.85 1.67
N TYR A 37 4.81 -7.05 1.08
CA TYR A 37 4.13 -7.23 -0.21
C TYR A 37 2.87 -8.08 -0.04
N VAL A 38 1.73 -7.59 -0.52
CA VAL A 38 0.42 -8.24 -0.38
C VAL A 38 -0.26 -8.42 -1.71
N CYS A 39 -0.99 -9.52 -1.89
CA CYS A 39 -1.71 -9.77 -3.12
C CYS A 39 -2.92 -8.85 -3.34
N ASN A 40 -3.46 -8.24 -2.27
CA ASN A 40 -4.49 -7.21 -2.31
C ASN A 40 -4.58 -6.49 -0.95
N SER A 41 -5.37 -5.42 -0.87
CA SER A 41 -5.57 -4.61 0.34
C SER A 41 -6.26 -5.35 1.49
N ILE A 42 -6.93 -6.47 1.22
CA ILE A 42 -7.71 -7.23 2.22
C ILE A 42 -6.85 -8.32 2.88
N CYS A 43 -5.81 -8.78 2.18
CA CYS A 43 -4.93 -9.84 2.61
C CYS A 43 -3.84 -9.31 3.56
N GLN A 44 -4.24 -8.73 4.69
CA GLN A 44 -3.34 -8.12 5.67
C GLN A 44 -3.39 -8.82 7.04
N SER A 45 -4.02 -9.99 7.14
CA SER A 45 -4.30 -10.66 8.42
C SER A 45 -3.05 -11.01 9.24
N ARG A 46 -1.89 -11.16 8.60
CA ARG A 46 -0.61 -11.45 9.27
C ARG A 46 0.38 -10.29 9.28
N ILE A 47 -0.01 -9.13 8.75
CA ILE A 47 0.86 -7.96 8.75
C ILE A 47 0.82 -7.34 10.14
N PRO A 48 1.97 -7.01 10.74
CA PRO A 48 2.00 -6.30 12.01
C PRO A 48 1.15 -5.02 11.94
N PRO A 49 0.38 -4.67 12.96
CA PRO A 49 -0.34 -3.41 12.95
C PRO A 49 0.64 -2.24 12.95
N ARG A 50 0.28 -1.15 12.26
CA ARG A 50 1.03 0.12 12.32
C ARG A 50 1.01 0.67 13.74
N LEU A 51 2.07 1.40 14.11
CA LEU A 51 2.10 2.13 15.36
C LEU A 51 1.13 3.33 15.32
N PRO A 52 0.58 3.75 16.48
CA PRO A 52 -0.18 4.99 16.56
C PRO A 52 0.61 6.18 16.00
N GLY A 53 -0.03 6.99 15.16
CA GLY A 53 0.59 8.14 14.50
C GLY A 53 1.30 7.84 13.18
N GLN A 54 1.61 6.58 12.86
CA GLN A 54 2.13 6.23 11.53
C GLN A 54 1.03 6.29 10.46
N ILE A 55 1.41 6.68 9.26
CA ILE A 55 0.61 6.57 8.05
C ILE A 55 1.01 5.32 7.25
N VAL A 56 0.08 4.84 6.44
CA VAL A 56 0.30 3.69 5.55
C VAL A 56 0.44 4.21 4.12
N SER A 57 1.55 3.89 3.48
CA SER A 57 1.74 4.08 2.05
C SER A 57 1.47 2.76 1.33
N ILE A 58 0.69 2.81 0.25
CA ILE A 58 0.39 1.65 -0.58
C ILE A 58 0.87 1.96 -2.00
N GLU A 59 1.83 1.18 -2.48
CA GLU A 59 2.29 1.21 -3.87
C GLU A 59 1.69 0.05 -4.64
N PHE A 60 0.86 0.34 -5.64
CA PHE A 60 0.22 -0.68 -6.45
C PHE A 60 1.22 -1.33 -7.42
N GLY A 61 1.23 -2.66 -7.48
CA GLY A 61 2.13 -3.40 -8.37
C GLY A 61 3.62 -3.31 -8.01
N ALA A 62 3.95 -2.94 -6.77
CA ALA A 62 5.31 -2.83 -6.26
C ALA A 62 6.15 -4.11 -6.42
N CYS A 63 5.52 -5.28 -6.51
CA CYS A 63 6.21 -6.54 -6.79
C CYS A 63 5.41 -7.36 -7.80
N GLY A 64 5.48 -6.92 -9.07
CA GLY A 64 4.72 -7.50 -10.17
C GLY A 64 3.22 -7.20 -10.05
N GLY A 65 2.47 -8.13 -9.44
CA GLY A 65 1.04 -8.00 -9.16
C GLY A 65 0.71 -7.77 -7.67
N PHE A 66 1.72 -7.75 -6.80
CA PHE A 66 1.51 -7.47 -5.37
C PHE A 66 1.68 -5.98 -5.08
N ASN A 67 0.88 -5.49 -4.13
CA ASN A 67 0.98 -4.14 -3.60
C ASN A 67 2.07 -4.10 -2.52
N GLY A 68 2.89 -3.05 -2.54
CA GLY A 68 3.83 -2.72 -1.48
C GLY A 68 3.11 -1.94 -0.39
N VAL A 69 3.28 -2.36 0.86
CA VAL A 69 2.74 -1.67 2.03
C VAL A 69 3.92 -1.21 2.87
N SER A 70 3.95 0.08 3.19
CA SER A 70 4.99 0.66 4.04
C SER A 70 4.38 1.52 5.13
N TYR A 71 4.96 1.45 6.33
CA TYR A 71 4.60 2.31 7.45
C TYR A 71 5.63 3.41 7.61
N LYS A 72 5.17 4.65 7.61
CA LYS A 72 6.05 5.80 7.79
C LYS A 72 5.47 6.81 8.76
N TRP A 73 6.36 7.56 9.41
CA TRP A 73 5.97 8.75 10.12
C TRP A 73 5.65 9.84 9.09
N PRO A 74 4.50 10.52 9.23
CA PRO A 74 4.14 11.58 8.30
C PRO A 74 5.12 12.75 8.43
N ASP A 75 5.45 13.38 7.31
CA ASP A 75 6.14 14.67 7.31
C ASP A 75 5.17 15.83 7.62
N SER A 76 5.70 17.05 7.74
CA SER A 76 4.89 18.24 8.05
C SER A 76 3.80 18.50 7.00
N ALA A 77 4.10 18.30 5.72
CA ALA A 77 3.13 18.52 4.64
C ALA A 77 2.01 17.46 4.66
N GLU A 78 2.34 16.22 4.99
CA GLU A 78 1.39 15.13 5.17
C GLU A 78 0.49 15.37 6.39
N ILE A 79 1.04 15.87 7.50
CA ILE A 79 0.26 16.25 8.69
C ILE A 79 -0.74 17.35 8.33
N GLU A 80 -0.29 18.43 7.70
CA GLU A 80 -1.18 19.53 7.26
C GLU A 80 -2.27 19.02 6.31
N SER A 81 -1.92 18.13 5.39
CA SER A 81 -2.88 17.51 4.48
C SER A 81 -3.94 16.69 5.21
N LEU A 82 -3.53 15.90 6.22
CA LEU A 82 -4.44 15.13 7.07
C LEU A 82 -5.37 16.03 7.88
N GLU A 83 -4.87 17.14 8.42
CA GLU A 83 -5.69 18.12 9.14
C GLU A 83 -6.73 18.76 8.23
N ARG A 84 -6.35 19.18 7.02
CA ARG A 84 -7.30 19.68 6.02
C ARG A 84 -8.37 18.64 5.69
N ALA A 85 -7.99 17.39 5.44
CA ALA A 85 -8.93 16.32 5.14
C ALA A 85 -9.92 16.05 6.29
N ARG A 86 -9.45 16.10 7.55
CA ARG A 86 -10.30 15.99 8.74
C ARG A 86 -11.30 17.14 8.81
N ASN A 87 -10.86 18.37 8.60
CA ASN A 87 -11.72 19.55 8.65
C ASN A 87 -12.83 19.46 7.59
N ILE A 88 -12.50 19.08 6.36
CA ILE A 88 -13.49 18.86 5.28
C ILE A 88 -14.50 17.78 5.70
N LYS A 89 -14.03 16.65 6.22
CA LYS A 89 -14.90 15.55 6.66
C LYS A 89 -15.86 16.00 7.77
N PHE A 90 -15.37 16.71 8.79
CA PHE A 90 -16.20 17.19 9.88
C PHE A 90 -17.23 18.21 9.41
N ALA A 91 -16.83 19.16 8.55
CA ALA A 91 -17.76 20.13 7.97
C ALA A 91 -18.87 19.44 7.16
N GLY A 92 -18.51 18.45 6.33
CA GLY A 92 -19.49 17.68 5.56
C GLY A 92 -20.44 16.87 6.45
N LEU A 93 -19.94 16.22 7.50
CA LEU A 93 -20.79 15.51 8.46
C LEU A 93 -21.75 16.45 9.20
N ALA A 94 -21.30 17.64 9.58
CA ALA A 94 -22.14 18.64 10.24
C ALA A 94 -23.29 19.11 9.32
N GLN A 95 -23.00 19.34 8.03
CA GLN A 95 -24.02 19.71 7.05
C GLN A 95 -25.09 18.62 6.90
N LEU A 96 -24.69 17.36 6.76
CA LEU A 96 -25.63 16.23 6.65
C LEU A 96 -26.53 16.11 7.88
N VAL A 97 -26.01 16.36 9.08
CA VAL A 97 -26.82 16.35 10.32
C VAL A 97 -27.85 17.47 10.31
N LEU A 98 -27.47 18.69 9.89
CA LEU A 98 -28.38 19.82 9.78
C LEU A 98 -29.47 19.58 8.72
N GLU A 99 -29.12 18.99 7.59
CA GLU A 99 -30.08 18.61 6.54
C GLU A 99 -31.06 17.55 7.03
N LYS A 100 -30.57 16.53 7.74
CA LYS A 100 -31.43 15.49 8.32
C LYS A 100 -32.37 16.04 9.39
N ALA A 101 -31.98 17.08 10.13
CA ALA A 101 -32.83 17.72 11.13
C ALA A 101 -33.93 18.62 10.55
N LYS A 102 -33.85 18.97 9.26
CA LYS A 102 -34.85 19.79 8.54
C LYS A 102 -35.96 18.96 7.87
N ASN A 103 -35.76 17.65 7.75
CA ASN A 103 -36.73 16.68 7.22
C ASN A 103 -37.37 15.87 8.35
#